data_AF-A0A7G9NUR1-F1
#
_entry.id   AF-A0A7G9NUR1-F1
#
_cell.length_a   1.000
_cell.length_b   1.000
_cell.length_c   1.000
_cell.angle_alpha   90.00
_cell.angle_beta   90.00
_cell.angle_gamma   90.00
#
_symmetry.space_group_name_H-M   'P 1'
#
loop_
_entity.id
_entity.type
_entity.pdbx_description
1 polymer ?
#
loop_
_entity_poly.entity_id
_entity_poly.type
_entity_poly.pdbx_seq_one_letter_code
_entity_poly.pdbx_strand_id
1 'polypeptide(L)'
;MNRAVTARQQGDDYQAYLFWMTVGDMLQPTAKISEVGYEVDLYTSLDDIAIRFSQPRIHGNSIQIDANFIQVKYSVDYGHPLTWRGLMDPGLINATQYSFLQRLQNAVRTMQDNAKSHLFTLYSPWAIPPDDPLAELINTTDGSINFDKLFKGKSELSKMGEVRYAWREHLGLANDQELIPILERLQIKLCVDDMQTIVSHLNARLSAGGLHPWCDASRVNVYPPLIRKLYAEGRSWFDASTIRDAAKHEGLLVNPTPAHSLGTQLGIRSFNRFAENMEDETDSMLCLTPHFTNRQIKSGDLWAGAILPEVQTFLNTHVKSNGQYVIHIQALSGVVGLLPGQVDAHRRDGRSGSLDLAQSSPHLQ
;
A
#
# COMPACT_ATOMS: atom_id res chain seq x y z
N MET A 1 -7.27 -11.69 33.30
CA MET A 1 -8.39 -10.99 32.63
C MET A 1 -7.98 -9.59 32.14
N ASN A 2 -7.44 -8.68 32.96
CA ASN A 2 -7.05 -7.33 32.49
C ASN A 2 -6.08 -7.28 31.30
N ARG A 3 -5.02 -8.11 31.26
CA ARG A 3 -4.05 -8.10 30.14
C ARG A 3 -4.65 -8.48 28.79
N ALA A 4 -5.60 -9.43 28.77
CA ALA A 4 -6.29 -9.86 27.55
C ALA A 4 -7.23 -8.77 27.02
N VAL A 5 -7.88 -8.02 27.92
CA VAL A 5 -8.72 -6.87 27.56
C VAL A 5 -7.87 -5.73 26.98
N THR A 6 -6.74 -5.41 27.61
CA THR A 6 -5.81 -4.38 27.11
C THR A 6 -5.21 -4.74 25.76
N ALA A 7 -4.76 -5.99 25.56
CA ALA A 7 -4.19 -6.43 24.30
C ALA A 7 -5.21 -6.39 23.15
N ARG A 8 -6.47 -6.78 23.42
CA ARG A 8 -7.56 -6.66 22.45
C ARG A 8 -7.82 -5.21 22.08
N GLN A 9 -7.96 -4.32 23.07
CA GLN A 9 -8.19 -2.90 22.82
C GLN A 9 -7.07 -2.27 21.97
N GLN A 10 -5.81 -2.66 22.22
CA GLN A 10 -4.67 -2.19 21.41
C GLN A 10 -4.74 -2.69 19.97
N GLY A 11 -5.20 -3.92 19.73
CA GLY A 11 -5.48 -4.41 18.38
C GLY A 11 -6.56 -3.60 17.67
N ASP A 12 -7.69 -3.37 18.35
CA ASP A 12 -8.82 -2.60 17.81
C ASP A 12 -8.41 -1.15 17.50
N ASP A 13 -7.60 -0.53 18.37
CA ASP A 13 -7.10 0.84 18.14
C ASP A 13 -6.07 0.88 17.00
N TYR A 14 -5.23 -0.13 16.86
CA TYR A 14 -4.27 -0.22 15.74
C TYR A 14 -4.98 -0.34 14.39
N GLN A 15 -6.01 -1.18 14.30
CA GLN A 15 -6.87 -1.27 13.12
C GLN A 15 -7.54 0.08 12.83
N ALA A 16 -8.08 0.76 13.85
CA ALA A 16 -8.66 2.08 13.67
C ALA A 16 -7.62 3.11 13.18
N TYR A 17 -6.38 3.07 13.67
CA TYR A 17 -5.32 3.95 13.18
C TYR A 17 -5.00 3.70 11.72
N LEU A 18 -4.94 2.44 11.29
CA LEU A 18 -4.72 2.12 9.89
C LEU A 18 -5.88 2.62 9.01
N PHE A 19 -7.13 2.48 9.47
CA PHE A 19 -8.29 3.04 8.80
C PHE A 19 -8.15 4.57 8.64
N TRP A 20 -7.83 5.29 9.72
CA TRP A 20 -7.71 6.74 9.69
C TRP A 20 -6.50 7.24 8.92
N MET A 21 -5.41 6.47 8.86
CA MET A 21 -4.30 6.73 7.94
C MET A 21 -4.80 6.70 6.49
N THR A 22 -5.52 5.65 6.10
CA THR A 22 -6.09 5.55 4.74
C THR A 22 -7.11 6.65 4.46
N VAL A 23 -7.91 7.06 5.44
CA VAL A 23 -8.80 8.22 5.31
C VAL A 23 -8.01 9.51 5.09
N GLY A 24 -6.92 9.73 5.84
CA GLY A 24 -6.03 10.87 5.63
C GLY A 24 -5.50 10.91 4.20
N ASP A 25 -5.10 9.75 3.66
CA ASP A 25 -4.69 9.61 2.26
C ASP A 25 -5.84 9.91 1.29
N MET A 26 -7.05 9.40 1.53
CA MET A 26 -8.26 9.65 0.70
C MET A 26 -8.65 11.13 0.64
N LEU A 27 -8.46 11.88 1.72
CA LEU A 27 -8.90 13.28 1.79
C LEU A 27 -7.95 14.26 1.09
N GLN A 28 -6.80 13.80 0.61
CA GLN A 28 -5.86 14.63 -0.14
C GLN A 28 -6.45 14.98 -1.53
N PRO A 29 -6.16 16.17 -2.09
CA PRO A 29 -6.72 16.59 -3.38
C PRO A 29 -6.38 15.67 -4.56
N THR A 30 -5.20 15.05 -4.50
CA THR A 30 -4.63 14.17 -5.53
C THR A 30 -5.00 12.69 -5.34
N ALA A 31 -5.72 12.36 -4.27
CA ALA A 31 -5.97 10.98 -3.88
C ALA A 31 -6.79 10.22 -4.93
N LYS A 32 -6.42 8.96 -5.17
CA LYS A 32 -7.16 8.05 -6.07
C LYS A 32 -7.95 7.00 -5.30
N ILE A 33 -8.45 7.39 -4.13
CA ILE A 33 -9.28 6.56 -3.25
C ILE A 33 -10.69 7.13 -3.30
N SER A 34 -11.67 6.32 -3.68
CA SER A 34 -13.08 6.72 -3.71
C SER A 34 -13.76 6.47 -2.37
N GLU A 35 -13.48 5.33 -1.74
CA GLU A 35 -14.08 4.93 -0.47
C GLU A 35 -13.08 4.13 0.37
N VAL A 36 -13.17 4.29 1.69
CA VAL A 36 -12.48 3.46 2.69
C VAL A 36 -13.54 2.69 3.48
N GLY A 37 -13.34 1.38 3.60
CA GLY A 37 -14.18 0.47 4.35
C GLY A 37 -13.59 0.15 5.73
N TYR A 38 -14.46 -0.05 6.72
CA TYR A 38 -14.09 -0.54 8.05
C TYR A 38 -15.00 -1.72 8.41
N GLU A 39 -14.40 -2.89 8.70
CA GLU A 39 -15.12 -4.14 9.01
C GLU A 39 -16.16 -4.47 7.92
N VAL A 40 -15.75 -4.43 6.66
CA VAL A 40 -16.68 -4.61 5.52
C VAL A 40 -16.91 -6.09 5.27
N ASP A 41 -18.08 -6.62 5.60
CA ASP A 41 -18.40 -8.06 5.46
C ASP A 41 -18.55 -8.51 3.97
N LEU A 42 -17.42 -8.56 3.25
CA LEU A 42 -17.34 -8.98 1.84
C LEU A 42 -16.45 -10.21 1.65
N TYR A 43 -15.37 -10.32 2.43
CA TYR A 43 -14.41 -11.40 2.37
C TYR A 43 -14.02 -11.81 3.78
N THR A 44 -14.82 -12.70 4.38
CA THR A 44 -14.72 -13.06 5.79
C THR A 44 -13.28 -13.24 6.29
N SER A 45 -12.88 -12.40 7.26
CA SER A 45 -11.55 -12.39 7.87
C SER A 45 -10.41 -12.06 6.89
N LEU A 46 -10.71 -11.17 5.94
CA LEU A 46 -9.74 -10.50 5.05
C LEU A 46 -10.06 -9.00 4.87
N ASP A 47 -10.97 -8.45 5.67
CA ASP A 47 -11.74 -7.26 5.34
C ASP A 47 -11.91 -6.27 6.51
N ASP A 48 -11.00 -6.34 7.50
CA ASP A 48 -10.93 -5.39 8.63
C ASP A 48 -10.91 -3.93 8.13
N ILE A 49 -10.19 -3.68 7.03
CA ILE A 49 -10.17 -2.43 6.29
C ILE A 49 -10.26 -2.74 4.80
N ALA A 50 -10.97 -1.92 4.04
CA ALA A 50 -10.96 -2.00 2.60
C ALA A 50 -10.74 -0.64 1.95
N ILE A 51 -10.24 -0.65 0.72
CA ILE A 51 -9.96 0.57 -0.04
C ILE A 51 -10.52 0.35 -1.43
N ARG A 52 -11.42 1.22 -1.88
CA ARG A 52 -11.83 1.29 -3.28
C ARG A 52 -11.10 2.43 -3.96
N PHE A 53 -10.59 2.14 -5.14
CA PHE A 53 -9.89 3.14 -5.94
C PHE A 53 -10.85 3.82 -6.91
N SER A 54 -10.66 5.13 -7.12
CA SER A 54 -11.44 5.86 -8.12
C SER A 54 -11.06 5.48 -9.55
N GLN A 55 -9.87 4.91 -9.73
CA GLN A 55 -9.34 4.35 -10.98
C GLN A 55 -8.52 3.09 -10.68
N PRO A 56 -8.49 2.08 -11.57
CA PRO A 56 -7.69 0.88 -11.34
C PRO A 56 -6.20 1.19 -11.13
N ARG A 57 -5.59 0.57 -10.12
CA ARG A 57 -4.14 0.67 -9.85
C ARG A 57 -3.40 -0.53 -10.39
N ILE A 58 -2.12 -0.37 -10.72
CA ILE A 58 -1.28 -1.49 -11.15
C ILE A 58 -0.62 -2.12 -9.93
N HIS A 59 -0.80 -3.42 -9.77
CA HIS A 59 -0.12 -4.26 -8.79
C HIS A 59 0.81 -5.27 -9.46
N GLY A 60 1.98 -5.48 -8.85
CA GLY A 60 2.99 -6.42 -9.33
C GLY A 60 3.36 -6.19 -10.80
N ASN A 61 3.33 -7.26 -11.59
CA ASN A 61 3.82 -7.26 -12.97
C ASN A 61 2.83 -6.74 -14.03
N SER A 62 1.58 -6.36 -13.68
CA SER A 62 0.58 -5.68 -14.56
C SER A 62 -0.88 -5.81 -14.09
N ILE A 63 -1.15 -6.35 -12.90
CA ILE A 63 -2.53 -6.63 -12.47
C ILE A 63 -3.23 -5.31 -12.15
N GLN A 64 -4.29 -4.99 -12.88
CA GLN A 64 -5.15 -3.85 -12.54
C GLN A 64 -6.05 -4.22 -11.37
N ILE A 65 -6.02 -3.44 -10.30
CA ILE A 65 -6.84 -3.65 -9.11
C ILE A 65 -7.79 -2.48 -8.87
N ASP A 66 -9.06 -2.76 -8.58
CA ASP A 66 -10.10 -1.77 -8.27
C ASP A 66 -10.34 -1.60 -6.77
N ALA A 67 -9.93 -2.58 -5.95
CA ALA A 67 -9.93 -2.46 -4.49
C ALA A 67 -8.80 -3.25 -3.82
N ASN A 68 -8.46 -2.87 -2.59
CA ASN A 68 -7.58 -3.63 -1.70
C ASN A 68 -8.30 -3.92 -0.38
N PHE A 69 -8.30 -5.19 0.04
CA PHE A 69 -8.87 -5.68 1.29
C PHE A 69 -7.73 -6.05 2.23
N ILE A 70 -7.74 -5.52 3.44
CA ILE A 70 -6.62 -5.58 4.36
C ILE A 70 -7.07 -6.31 5.63
N GLN A 71 -6.46 -7.47 5.88
CA GLN A 71 -6.50 -8.12 7.18
C GLN A 71 -5.41 -7.53 8.07
N VAL A 72 -5.82 -6.93 9.18
CA VAL A 72 -4.90 -6.44 10.21
C VAL A 72 -4.66 -7.56 11.21
N LYS A 73 -3.39 -7.90 11.43
CA LYS A 73 -2.99 -8.80 12.50
C LYS A 73 -1.99 -8.12 13.39
N TYR A 74 -2.50 -7.50 14.46
CA TYR A 74 -1.70 -6.90 15.51
C TYR A 74 -1.67 -7.78 16.76
N SER A 75 -0.49 -7.92 17.37
CA SER A 75 -0.33 -8.47 18.72
C SER A 75 0.85 -7.77 19.39
N VAL A 76 0.66 -7.43 20.67
CA VAL A 76 1.67 -6.83 21.55
C VAL A 76 2.77 -7.83 21.90
N ASP A 77 2.46 -9.11 21.81
CA ASP A 77 3.42 -10.18 21.98
C ASP A 77 4.12 -10.45 20.63
N TYR A 78 5.37 -10.01 20.54
CA TYR A 78 6.27 -10.27 19.41
C TYR A 78 6.71 -11.74 19.32
N GLY A 79 6.21 -12.61 20.21
CA GLY A 79 6.55 -14.04 20.26
C GLY A 79 5.98 -14.91 19.13
N HIS A 80 5.18 -14.36 18.22
CA HIS A 80 4.61 -15.10 17.08
C HIS A 80 5.22 -14.62 15.76
N PRO A 81 6.25 -15.30 15.23
CA PRO A 81 6.79 -14.97 13.92
C PRO A 81 5.80 -15.27 12.80
N LEU A 82 5.76 -14.42 11.79
CA LEU A 82 5.06 -14.72 10.55
C LEU A 82 5.93 -15.69 9.73
N THR A 83 5.41 -16.88 9.45
CA THR A 83 6.12 -17.96 8.73
C THR A 83 5.28 -18.46 7.57
N TRP A 84 5.91 -19.09 6.58
CA TRP A 84 5.16 -19.69 5.46
C TRP A 84 4.18 -20.77 5.93
N ARG A 85 4.50 -21.47 7.03
CA ARG A 85 3.62 -22.44 7.68
C ARG A 85 2.46 -21.77 8.42
N GLY A 86 2.72 -20.65 9.07
CA GLY A 86 1.69 -19.88 9.76
C GLY A 86 0.54 -19.46 8.86
N LEU A 87 0.79 -19.22 7.56
CA LEU A 87 -0.28 -18.91 6.59
C LEU A 87 -1.29 -20.08 6.40
N MET A 88 -0.88 -21.31 6.71
CA MET A 88 -1.75 -22.51 6.72
C MET A 88 -2.44 -22.75 8.07
N ASP A 89 -2.07 -22.01 9.12
CA ASP A 89 -2.67 -22.14 10.45
C ASP A 89 -3.89 -21.21 10.60
N PRO A 90 -5.10 -21.73 10.89
CA PRO A 90 -6.26 -20.90 11.27
C PRO A 90 -5.98 -19.92 12.41
N GLY A 91 -5.12 -20.30 13.36
CA GLY A 91 -4.74 -19.48 14.51
C GLY A 91 -4.09 -18.15 14.13
N LEU A 92 -3.45 -18.06 12.95
CA LEU A 92 -2.85 -16.82 12.45
C LEU A 92 -3.84 -15.65 12.47
N ILE A 93 -5.08 -15.90 12.08
CA ILE A 93 -6.16 -14.90 12.00
C ILE A 93 -7.23 -15.12 13.06
N ASN A 94 -6.88 -15.79 14.17
CA ASN A 94 -7.81 -16.14 15.24
C ASN A 94 -9.03 -16.96 14.76
N ALA A 95 -8.89 -17.69 13.65
CA ALA A 95 -9.90 -18.61 13.14
C ALA A 95 -9.71 -20.01 13.72
N THR A 96 -10.76 -20.82 13.72
CA THR A 96 -10.73 -22.20 14.24
C THR A 96 -10.70 -23.26 13.14
N GLN A 97 -11.24 -22.95 11.96
CA GLN A 97 -11.46 -23.94 10.91
C GLN A 97 -10.67 -23.65 9.62
N TYR A 98 -10.65 -22.39 9.17
CA TYR A 98 -10.07 -22.02 7.89
C TYR A 98 -8.84 -21.14 8.08
N SER A 99 -7.74 -21.52 7.43
CA SER A 99 -6.50 -20.74 7.44
C SER A 99 -6.60 -19.47 6.61
N PHE A 100 -5.61 -18.59 6.77
CA PHE A 100 -5.48 -17.41 5.92
C PHE A 100 -5.42 -17.78 4.43
N LEU A 101 -4.60 -18.76 4.03
CA LEU A 101 -4.54 -19.20 2.63
C LEU A 101 -5.86 -19.77 2.10
N GLN A 102 -6.60 -20.52 2.91
CA GLN A 102 -7.91 -21.05 2.49
C GLN A 102 -8.93 -19.91 2.28
N ARG A 103 -8.91 -18.91 3.16
CA ARG A 103 -9.75 -17.71 3.00
C ARG A 103 -9.35 -16.91 1.78
N LEU A 104 -8.05 -16.76 1.53
CA LEU A 104 -7.53 -16.11 0.32
C LEU A 104 -8.01 -16.84 -0.93
N GLN A 105 -7.88 -18.18 -1.00
CA GLN A 105 -8.39 -18.97 -2.11
C GLN A 105 -9.89 -18.74 -2.33
N ASN A 106 -10.68 -18.74 -1.25
CA ASN A 106 -12.13 -18.50 -1.34
C ASN A 106 -12.45 -17.07 -1.82
N ALA A 107 -11.72 -16.07 -1.33
CA ALA A 107 -11.88 -14.68 -1.71
C ALA A 107 -11.51 -14.44 -3.18
N VAL A 108 -10.44 -15.08 -3.67
CA VAL A 108 -10.05 -15.03 -5.08
C VAL A 108 -11.12 -15.67 -5.98
N ARG A 109 -11.69 -16.82 -5.58
CA ARG A 109 -12.80 -17.45 -6.31
C ARG A 109 -14.02 -16.53 -6.37
N THR A 110 -14.44 -16.00 -5.21
CA THR A 110 -15.58 -15.09 -5.10
C THR A 110 -15.37 -13.82 -5.93
N MET A 111 -14.17 -13.24 -5.89
CA MET A 111 -13.77 -12.09 -6.71
C MET A 111 -13.89 -12.40 -8.21
N GLN A 112 -13.38 -13.54 -8.66
CA GLN A 112 -13.42 -13.98 -10.05
C GLN A 112 -14.85 -14.23 -10.54
N ASP A 113 -15.68 -14.90 -9.73
CA ASP A 113 -17.09 -15.17 -10.03
C ASP A 113 -17.89 -13.87 -10.23
N ASN A 114 -17.48 -12.79 -9.56
CA ASN A 114 -18.10 -11.47 -9.66
C ASN A 114 -17.40 -10.53 -10.68
N ALA A 115 -16.47 -11.06 -11.49
CA ALA A 115 -15.68 -10.30 -12.46
C ALA A 115 -15.01 -9.04 -11.86
N LYS A 116 -14.51 -9.17 -10.63
CA LYS A 116 -13.78 -8.12 -9.92
C LYS A 116 -12.28 -8.35 -9.96
N SER A 117 -11.51 -7.32 -9.59
CA SER A 117 -10.05 -7.43 -9.54
C SER A 117 -9.53 -6.77 -8.28
N HIS A 118 -9.52 -7.53 -7.19
CA HIS A 118 -9.10 -7.05 -5.89
C HIS A 118 -7.68 -7.52 -5.55
N LEU A 119 -7.07 -6.82 -4.59
CA LEU A 119 -5.87 -7.23 -3.86
C LEU A 119 -6.25 -7.60 -2.42
N PHE A 120 -5.53 -8.55 -1.83
CA PHE A 120 -5.67 -8.94 -0.43
C PHE A 120 -4.34 -8.74 0.28
N THR A 121 -4.35 -7.93 1.34
CA THR A 121 -3.15 -7.58 2.10
C THR A 121 -3.23 -8.16 3.52
N LEU A 122 -2.24 -8.94 3.92
CA LEU A 122 -1.98 -9.21 5.32
C LEU A 122 -1.06 -8.11 5.88
N TYR A 123 -1.57 -7.34 6.83
CA TYR A 123 -0.83 -6.25 7.46
C TYR A 123 -0.50 -6.63 8.91
N SER A 124 0.77 -6.74 9.24
CA SER A 124 1.19 -7.23 10.56
C SER A 124 2.51 -6.61 11.04
N PRO A 125 2.70 -6.37 12.35
CA PRO A 125 3.99 -5.99 12.90
C PRO A 125 4.92 -7.19 13.14
N TRP A 126 4.46 -8.42 12.88
CA TRP A 126 5.24 -9.61 13.16
C TRP A 126 6.43 -9.73 12.22
N ALA A 127 7.62 -9.90 12.80
CA ALA A 127 8.82 -10.17 12.03
C ALA A 127 8.73 -11.56 11.36
N ILE A 128 9.40 -11.68 10.23
CA ILE A 128 9.62 -12.96 9.57
C ILE A 128 11.02 -13.44 9.99
N PRO A 129 11.16 -14.67 10.52
CA PRO A 129 12.45 -15.21 10.88
C PRO A 129 13.38 -15.24 9.66
N PRO A 130 14.66 -14.84 9.79
CA PRO A 130 15.59 -14.79 8.65
C PRO A 130 15.82 -16.14 7.96
N ASP A 131 15.66 -17.24 8.71
CA ASP A 131 15.80 -18.61 8.24
C ASP A 131 14.51 -19.16 7.61
N ASP A 132 13.35 -18.52 7.85
CA ASP A 132 12.09 -18.93 7.27
C ASP A 132 12.05 -18.66 5.75
N PRO A 133 11.63 -19.64 4.92
CA PRO A 133 11.47 -19.44 3.48
C PRO A 133 10.65 -18.21 3.07
N LEU A 134 9.69 -17.77 3.88
CA LEU A 134 8.87 -16.60 3.60
C LEU A 134 9.70 -15.32 3.48
N ALA A 135 10.81 -15.21 4.21
CA ALA A 135 11.70 -14.04 4.17
C ALA A 135 12.30 -13.81 2.78
N GLU A 136 12.56 -14.90 2.04
CA GLU A 136 13.06 -14.80 0.67
C GLU A 136 11.93 -14.55 -0.34
N LEU A 137 10.71 -14.99 -0.03
CA LEU A 137 9.57 -14.97 -0.94
C LEU A 137 8.88 -13.61 -1.04
N ILE A 138 8.97 -12.76 -0.01
CA ILE A 138 8.30 -11.47 -0.06
C ILE A 138 9.18 -10.45 -0.78
N ASN A 139 8.62 -9.80 -1.80
CA ASN A 139 9.26 -8.70 -2.49
C ASN A 139 9.37 -7.50 -1.52
N THR A 140 10.59 -7.04 -1.26
CA THR A 140 10.87 -5.91 -0.36
C THR A 140 10.34 -4.57 -0.87
N THR A 141 9.92 -4.53 -2.13
CA THR A 141 9.47 -3.32 -2.82
C THR A 141 7.98 -3.08 -2.60
N ASP A 142 7.16 -4.13 -2.67
CA ASP A 142 5.70 -4.00 -2.59
C ASP A 142 5.01 -5.08 -1.75
N GLY A 143 5.74 -5.98 -1.10
CA GLY A 143 5.15 -7.05 -0.27
C GLY A 143 4.51 -8.19 -1.05
N SER A 144 4.57 -8.20 -2.39
CA SER A 144 4.02 -9.30 -3.21
C SER A 144 4.88 -10.57 -3.11
N ILE A 145 4.33 -11.72 -3.53
CA ILE A 145 5.09 -12.97 -3.60
C ILE A 145 6.02 -12.98 -4.82
N ASN A 146 7.28 -13.35 -4.60
CA ASN A 146 8.30 -13.51 -5.63
C ASN A 146 8.21 -14.89 -6.26
N PHE A 147 7.52 -14.99 -7.40
CA PHE A 147 7.32 -16.25 -8.11
C PHE A 147 8.62 -16.84 -8.69
N ASP A 148 9.57 -16.01 -9.13
CA ASP A 148 10.86 -16.49 -9.64
C ASP A 148 11.62 -17.28 -8.57
N LYS A 149 11.52 -16.83 -7.30
CA LYS A 149 12.07 -17.55 -6.15
C LYS A 149 11.19 -18.73 -5.76
N LEU A 150 9.86 -18.56 -5.70
CA LEU A 150 8.94 -19.64 -5.32
C LEU A 150 9.07 -20.86 -6.22
N PHE A 151 9.27 -20.65 -7.53
CA PHE A 151 9.41 -21.73 -8.52
C PHE A 151 10.87 -22.11 -8.81
N LYS A 152 11.82 -21.60 -8.02
CA LYS A 152 13.22 -22.02 -8.12
C LYS A 152 13.38 -23.45 -7.58
N GLY A 153 13.99 -24.32 -8.38
CA GLY A 153 14.21 -25.74 -8.03
C GLY A 153 13.08 -26.67 -8.47
N LYS A 154 13.45 -27.86 -8.94
CA LYS A 154 12.53 -28.80 -9.60
C LYS A 154 11.98 -29.92 -8.70
N SER A 155 12.52 -30.11 -7.50
CA SER A 155 12.12 -31.20 -6.60
C SER A 155 11.46 -30.68 -5.31
N GLU A 156 10.56 -31.49 -4.77
CA GLU A 156 9.89 -31.26 -3.48
C GLU A 156 10.88 -31.23 -2.30
N LEU A 157 12.06 -31.86 -2.45
CA LEU A 157 13.13 -31.87 -1.46
C LEU A 157 13.90 -30.54 -1.37
N SER A 158 13.64 -29.59 -2.27
CA SER A 158 14.21 -28.25 -2.18
C SER A 158 13.41 -27.38 -1.21
N LYS A 159 14.06 -26.39 -0.58
CA LYS A 159 13.43 -25.43 0.34
C LYS A 159 12.12 -24.85 -0.21
N MET A 160 12.08 -24.48 -1.49
CA MET A 160 10.88 -23.93 -2.13
C MET A 160 9.92 -25.01 -2.65
N GLY A 161 10.43 -26.20 -3.00
CA GLY A 161 9.59 -27.35 -3.31
C GLY A 161 8.73 -27.79 -2.11
N GLU A 162 9.29 -27.74 -0.90
CA GLU A 162 8.57 -28.01 0.34
C GLU A 162 7.43 -27.01 0.57
N VAL A 163 7.70 -25.71 0.38
CA VAL A 163 6.68 -24.65 0.50
C VAL A 163 5.55 -24.87 -0.51
N ARG A 164 5.90 -25.07 -1.80
CA ARG A 164 4.90 -25.31 -2.86
C ARG A 164 4.06 -26.55 -2.57
N TYR A 165 4.71 -27.67 -2.23
CA TYR A 165 4.03 -28.92 -1.89
C TYR A 165 3.04 -28.71 -0.75
N ALA A 166 3.49 -28.12 0.37
CA ALA A 166 2.65 -27.94 1.54
C ALA A 166 1.47 -26.99 1.29
N TRP A 167 1.69 -25.86 0.60
CA TRP A 167 0.59 -24.96 0.23
C TRP A 167 -0.38 -25.61 -0.77
N ARG A 168 0.12 -26.35 -1.76
CA ARG A 168 -0.68 -27.08 -2.75
C ARG A 168 -1.58 -28.11 -2.07
N GLU A 169 -1.02 -28.95 -1.21
CA GLU A 169 -1.76 -29.97 -0.45
C GLU A 169 -2.79 -29.32 0.48
N HIS A 170 -2.40 -28.29 1.23
CA HIS A 170 -3.28 -27.57 2.16
C HIS A 170 -4.49 -26.92 1.47
N LEU A 171 -4.29 -26.44 0.24
CA LEU A 171 -5.32 -25.80 -0.58
C LEU A 171 -6.08 -26.80 -1.49
N GLY A 172 -5.73 -28.08 -1.49
CA GLY A 172 -6.34 -29.11 -2.33
C GLY A 172 -6.13 -28.88 -3.83
N LEU A 173 -4.98 -28.34 -4.23
CA LEU A 173 -4.66 -28.00 -5.62
C LEU A 173 -3.97 -29.15 -6.34
N ALA A 174 -4.22 -29.30 -7.64
CA ALA A 174 -3.71 -30.44 -8.41
C ALA A 174 -2.23 -30.32 -8.77
N ASN A 175 -1.74 -29.09 -8.95
CA ASN A 175 -0.36 -28.82 -9.36
C ASN A 175 0.12 -27.44 -8.87
N ASP A 176 1.43 -27.21 -8.90
CA ASP A 176 2.04 -25.97 -8.39
C ASP A 176 1.57 -24.71 -9.16
N GLN A 177 1.17 -24.81 -10.43
CA GLN A 177 0.74 -23.65 -11.22
C GLN A 177 -0.57 -23.04 -10.71
N GLU A 178 -1.43 -23.85 -10.08
CA GLU A 178 -2.68 -23.38 -9.49
C GLU A 178 -2.48 -22.46 -8.28
N LEU A 179 -1.25 -22.42 -7.71
CA LEU A 179 -0.91 -21.46 -6.66
C LEU A 179 -0.84 -20.02 -7.19
N ILE A 180 -0.44 -19.83 -8.45
CA ILE A 180 -0.19 -18.51 -9.03
C ILE A 180 -1.40 -17.57 -8.95
N PRO A 181 -2.59 -17.93 -9.48
CA PRO A 181 -3.75 -17.03 -9.46
C PRO A 181 -4.25 -16.68 -8.04
N ILE A 182 -3.90 -17.48 -7.03
CA ILE A 182 -4.23 -17.23 -5.63
C ILE A 182 -3.21 -16.25 -5.03
N LEU A 183 -1.91 -16.57 -5.17
CA LEU A 183 -0.83 -15.83 -4.53
C LEU A 183 -0.50 -14.51 -5.24
N GLU A 184 -0.84 -14.34 -6.51
CA GLU A 184 -0.66 -13.06 -7.22
C GLU A 184 -1.57 -11.96 -6.67
N ARG A 185 -2.62 -12.35 -5.93
CA ARG A 185 -3.56 -11.46 -5.25
C ARG A 185 -3.18 -11.21 -3.79
N LEU A 186 -2.05 -11.75 -3.33
CA LEU A 186 -1.57 -11.59 -1.96
C LEU A 186 -0.44 -10.57 -1.87
N GLN A 187 -0.62 -9.64 -0.93
CA GLN A 187 0.42 -8.74 -0.44
C GLN A 187 0.63 -8.99 1.06
N ILE A 188 1.89 -9.02 1.50
CA ILE A 188 2.24 -9.08 2.93
C ILE A 188 3.01 -7.81 3.27
N LYS A 189 2.42 -6.97 4.12
CA LYS A 189 3.03 -5.73 4.60
C LYS A 189 3.43 -5.87 6.05
N LEU A 190 4.74 -5.75 6.28
CA LEU A 190 5.31 -5.76 7.61
C LEU A 190 5.45 -4.32 8.11
N CYS A 191 4.85 -4.01 9.26
CA CYS A 191 4.97 -2.72 9.91
C CYS A 191 5.58 -2.91 11.30
N VAL A 192 6.90 -2.92 11.38
CA VAL A 192 7.66 -3.07 12.63
C VAL A 192 7.75 -1.77 13.43
N ASP A 193 6.86 -0.82 13.16
CA ASP A 193 6.82 0.49 13.81
C ASP A 193 6.28 0.34 15.25
N ASP A 194 6.86 1.10 16.17
CA ASP A 194 6.28 1.26 17.50
C ASP A 194 5.05 2.18 17.47
N MET A 195 4.25 2.15 18.54
CA MET A 195 3.02 2.93 18.64
C MET A 195 3.23 4.43 18.47
N GLN A 196 4.38 4.96 18.88
CA GLN A 196 4.69 6.38 18.73
C GLN A 196 4.89 6.74 17.26
N THR A 197 5.59 5.89 16.52
CA THR A 197 5.82 6.02 15.08
C THR A 197 4.51 5.91 14.31
N ILE A 198 3.66 4.94 14.66
CA ILE A 198 2.32 4.78 14.08
C ILE A 198 1.47 6.05 14.29
N VAL A 199 1.49 6.62 15.50
CA VAL A 199 0.77 7.87 15.80
C VAL A 199 1.33 9.05 15.01
N SER A 200 2.66 9.14 14.85
CA SER A 200 3.30 10.16 14.01
C SER A 200 2.83 10.04 12.55
N HIS A 201 2.84 8.82 12.00
CA HIS A 201 2.34 8.50 10.65
C HIS A 201 0.85 8.84 10.49
N LEU A 202 0.04 8.57 11.51
CA LEU A 202 -1.36 8.97 11.56
C LEU A 202 -1.52 10.48 11.52
N ASN A 203 -0.84 11.21 12.41
CA ASN A 203 -0.95 12.66 12.51
C ASN A 203 -0.51 13.39 11.24
N ALA A 204 0.53 12.89 10.57
CA ALA A 204 0.97 13.43 9.28
C ALA A 204 -0.12 13.32 8.22
N ARG A 205 -0.75 12.14 8.09
CA ARG A 205 -1.82 11.89 7.10
C ARG A 205 -3.11 12.62 7.43
N LEU A 206 -3.49 12.69 8.71
CA LEU A 206 -4.62 13.49 9.16
C LEU A 206 -4.43 14.96 8.76
N SER A 207 -3.25 15.52 9.04
CA SER A 207 -2.93 16.91 8.70
C SER A 207 -2.98 17.14 7.19
N ALA A 208 -2.41 16.23 6.39
CA ALA A 208 -2.46 16.30 4.93
C ALA A 208 -3.90 16.23 4.38
N GLY A 209 -4.77 15.45 5.01
CA GLY A 209 -6.21 15.37 4.70
C GLY A 209 -7.06 16.55 5.20
N GLY A 210 -6.46 17.51 5.91
CA GLY A 210 -7.17 18.66 6.51
C GLY A 210 -7.92 18.34 7.80
N LEU A 211 -7.49 17.29 8.53
CA LEU A 211 -8.00 16.91 9.84
C LEU A 211 -7.03 17.30 10.95
N HIS A 212 -7.56 17.61 12.14
CA HIS A 212 -6.75 17.97 13.29
C HIS A 212 -5.91 16.76 13.74
N PRO A 213 -4.57 16.86 13.80
CA PRO A 213 -3.77 15.78 14.37
C PRO A 213 -4.13 15.56 15.84
N TRP A 214 -4.04 14.33 16.30
CA TRP A 214 -4.20 14.03 17.71
C TRP A 214 -2.97 14.54 18.48
N CYS A 215 -3.21 15.44 19.43
CA CYS A 215 -2.16 15.99 20.29
C CYS A 215 -1.90 15.07 21.49
N ASP A 216 -0.62 14.75 21.74
CA ASP A 216 -0.17 13.96 22.89
C ASP A 216 -0.62 14.52 24.26
N ALA A 217 -0.98 15.81 24.33
CA ALA A 217 -1.54 16.43 25.53
C ALA A 217 -2.98 15.99 25.84
N SER A 218 -3.70 15.41 24.87
CA SER A 218 -5.04 14.85 25.07
C SER A 218 -4.96 13.44 25.63
N ARG A 219 -5.70 13.19 26.72
CA ARG A 219 -5.74 11.86 27.37
C ARG A 219 -6.40 10.78 26.52
N VAL A 220 -7.20 11.15 25.52
CA VAL A 220 -7.98 10.20 24.71
C VAL A 220 -7.86 10.58 23.23
N ASN A 221 -7.53 9.61 22.40
CA ASN A 221 -7.58 9.74 20.96
C ASN A 221 -9.04 9.61 20.49
N VAL A 222 -9.53 10.64 19.79
CA VAL A 222 -10.92 10.76 19.33
C VAL A 222 -11.24 9.90 18.11
N TYR A 223 -10.21 9.49 17.35
CA TYR A 223 -10.39 8.81 16.06
C TYR A 223 -10.89 7.35 16.21
N PRO A 224 -10.31 6.48 17.05
CA PRO A 224 -10.83 5.13 17.25
C PRO A 224 -12.31 5.05 17.70
N PRO A 225 -12.78 5.81 18.72
CA PRO A 225 -14.19 5.77 19.08
C PRO A 225 -15.11 6.34 18.00
N LEU A 226 -14.64 7.29 17.18
CA LEU A 226 -15.45 7.86 16.09
C LEU A 226 -15.78 6.81 15.03
N ILE A 227 -14.79 6.07 14.51
CA ILE A 227 -15.07 5.04 13.49
C ILE A 227 -15.94 3.91 14.05
N ARG A 228 -15.72 3.51 15.31
CA ARG A 228 -16.56 2.50 15.97
C ARG A 228 -18.02 2.96 16.12
N LYS A 229 -18.25 4.24 16.43
CA LYS A 229 -19.59 4.83 16.48
C LYS A 229 -20.25 4.82 15.09
N LEU A 230 -19.54 5.27 14.06
CA LEU A 230 -20.05 5.27 12.69
C LEU A 230 -20.39 3.85 12.19
N TYR A 231 -19.56 2.86 12.54
CA TYR A 231 -19.83 1.46 12.27
C TYR A 231 -21.06 0.94 13.01
N ALA A 232 -21.21 1.25 14.29
CA ALA A 232 -22.38 0.89 15.09
C ALA A 232 -23.68 1.53 14.56
N GLU A 233 -23.60 2.65 13.84
CA GLU A 233 -24.72 3.28 13.13
C GLU A 233 -25.06 2.57 11.80
N GLY A 234 -24.38 1.47 11.47
CA GLY A 234 -24.63 0.66 10.28
C GLY A 234 -23.87 1.09 9.03
N ARG A 235 -22.85 1.96 9.15
CA ARG A 235 -22.01 2.39 8.03
C ARG A 235 -20.71 1.59 7.99
N SER A 236 -20.43 0.94 6.88
CA SER A 236 -19.17 0.19 6.69
C SER A 236 -18.29 0.75 5.58
N TRP A 237 -18.83 1.58 4.68
CA TRP A 237 -18.10 2.29 3.62
C TRP A 237 -18.22 3.80 3.78
N PHE A 238 -17.11 4.50 3.57
CA PHE A 238 -16.99 5.93 3.78
C PHE A 238 -16.26 6.59 2.61
N ASP A 239 -16.91 7.55 1.96
CA ASP A 239 -16.30 8.45 0.99
C ASP A 239 -15.76 9.73 1.65
N ALA A 240 -15.12 10.60 0.86
CA ALA A 240 -14.60 11.87 1.37
C ALA A 240 -15.69 12.78 1.96
N SER A 241 -16.92 12.76 1.42
CA SER A 241 -18.01 13.62 1.90
C SER A 241 -18.48 13.19 3.29
N THR A 242 -18.78 11.90 3.44
CA THR A 242 -19.25 11.32 4.69
C THR A 242 -18.22 11.44 5.82
N ILE A 243 -16.93 11.26 5.52
CA ILE A 243 -15.87 11.54 6.49
C ILE A 243 -15.81 13.02 6.87
N ARG A 244 -15.87 13.94 5.90
CA ARG A 244 -15.82 15.38 6.19
C ARG A 244 -17.02 15.82 7.03
N ASP A 245 -18.20 15.29 6.77
CA ASP A 245 -19.41 15.58 7.56
C ASP A 245 -19.27 15.07 9.00
N ALA A 246 -18.79 13.84 9.19
CA ALA A 246 -18.51 13.29 10.52
C ALA A 246 -17.43 14.10 11.25
N ALA A 247 -16.32 14.41 10.58
CA ALA A 247 -15.24 15.22 11.12
C ALA A 247 -15.72 16.64 11.49
N LYS A 248 -16.60 17.24 10.69
CA LYS A 248 -17.20 18.55 10.99
C LYS A 248 -18.04 18.51 12.27
N HIS A 249 -18.87 17.48 12.42
CA HIS A 249 -19.72 17.30 13.60
C HIS A 249 -18.89 17.15 14.88
N GLU A 250 -17.75 16.46 14.80
CA GLU A 250 -16.83 16.24 15.92
C GLU A 250 -15.77 17.38 16.06
N GLY A 251 -15.85 18.44 15.26
CA GLY A 251 -14.92 19.58 15.33
C GLY A 251 -13.48 19.27 14.90
N LEU A 252 -13.28 18.25 14.06
CA LEU A 252 -11.97 17.74 13.63
C LEU A 252 -11.47 18.35 12.33
N LEU A 253 -12.29 19.10 11.58
CA LEU A 253 -11.86 19.77 10.36
C LEU A 253 -10.98 20.98 10.67
N VAL A 254 -9.83 21.06 10.02
CA VAL A 254 -8.98 22.24 10.04
C VAL A 254 -9.51 23.22 8.99
N ASN A 255 -9.69 24.49 9.36
CA ASN A 255 -9.96 25.53 8.37
C ASN A 255 -8.81 25.54 7.36
N PRO A 256 -9.07 25.46 6.05
CA PRO A 256 -8.00 25.44 5.07
C PRO A 256 -7.16 26.71 5.26
N THR A 257 -5.93 26.54 5.78
CA THR A 257 -4.89 27.54 5.58
C THR A 257 -4.81 27.71 4.06
N PRO A 258 -4.83 28.93 3.50
CA PRO A 258 -4.73 29.09 2.07
C PRO A 258 -3.48 28.36 1.62
N ALA A 259 -3.66 27.21 0.96
CA ALA A 259 -2.56 26.50 0.37
C ALA A 259 -1.91 27.52 -0.55
N HIS A 260 -0.63 27.84 -0.32
CA HIS A 260 0.18 28.27 -1.43
C HIS A 260 -0.15 27.31 -2.57
N SER A 261 -0.51 27.84 -3.74
CA SER A 261 -0.82 27.06 -4.93
C SER A 261 0.42 26.27 -5.31
N LEU A 262 0.64 25.15 -4.62
CA LEU A 262 1.60 24.12 -4.96
C LEU A 262 1.13 23.69 -6.34
N GLY A 263 1.89 24.04 -7.38
CA GLY A 263 1.51 23.77 -8.76
C GLY A 263 1.19 22.29 -9.03
N THR A 264 0.94 21.93 -10.28
CA THR A 264 0.59 20.53 -10.65
C THR A 264 1.65 19.56 -10.11
N GLN A 265 1.24 18.58 -9.32
CA GLN A 265 2.09 17.59 -8.68
C GLN A 265 2.37 16.45 -9.68
N LEU A 266 3.61 16.23 -10.07
CA LEU A 266 4.01 15.16 -10.99
C LEU A 266 4.91 14.16 -10.28
N GLY A 267 4.68 12.86 -10.48
CA GLY A 267 5.47 11.79 -9.88
C GLY A 267 6.29 11.01 -10.89
N ILE A 268 7.54 10.69 -10.58
CA ILE A 268 8.33 9.72 -11.33
C ILE A 268 9.00 8.77 -10.33
N ARG A 269 8.68 7.47 -10.40
CA ARG A 269 9.34 6.44 -9.61
C ARG A 269 10.03 5.39 -10.48
N SER A 270 11.16 4.85 -10.00
CA SER A 270 11.80 3.66 -10.58
C SER A 270 11.90 2.49 -9.60
N PHE A 271 11.46 2.67 -8.35
CA PHE A 271 11.29 1.64 -7.33
C PHE A 271 10.13 2.05 -6.41
N ASN A 272 9.42 1.10 -5.79
CA ASN A 272 8.29 1.45 -4.89
C ASN A 272 8.72 1.82 -3.48
N ARG A 273 9.88 1.34 -2.99
CA ARG A 273 10.31 1.62 -1.62
C ARG A 273 10.49 3.13 -1.42
N PHE A 274 9.80 3.73 -0.44
CA PHE A 274 9.70 5.17 -0.18
C PHE A 274 8.89 5.99 -1.20
N ALA A 275 8.23 5.32 -2.15
CA ALA A 275 7.40 5.90 -3.21
C ALA A 275 6.03 5.21 -3.29
N GLU A 276 5.64 4.49 -2.23
CA GLU A 276 4.46 3.65 -2.20
C GLU A 276 3.19 4.48 -2.37
N ASN A 277 3.19 5.70 -1.83
CA ASN A 277 2.05 6.62 -1.83
C ASN A 277 2.17 7.71 -2.91
N MET A 278 3.22 7.70 -3.74
CA MET A 278 3.44 8.76 -4.74
C MET A 278 2.28 8.88 -5.73
N GLU A 279 1.54 7.79 -5.98
CA GLU A 279 0.34 7.79 -6.83
C GLU A 279 -0.81 8.63 -6.27
N ASP A 280 -0.82 8.80 -4.94
CA ASP A 280 -1.81 9.57 -4.17
C ASP A 280 -1.32 10.99 -3.87
N GLU A 281 -0.02 11.24 -3.91
CA GLU A 281 0.61 12.56 -3.71
C GLU A 281 0.74 13.37 -5.01
N THR A 282 0.44 12.76 -6.17
CA THR A 282 0.67 13.37 -7.49
C THR A 282 -0.55 13.32 -8.40
N ASP A 283 -0.80 14.41 -9.13
CA ASP A 283 -1.86 14.52 -10.14
C ASP A 283 -1.63 13.53 -11.28
N SER A 284 -0.38 13.29 -11.64
CA SER A 284 0.01 12.36 -12.70
C SER A 284 1.35 11.74 -12.37
N MET A 285 1.49 10.45 -12.68
CA MET A 285 2.66 9.68 -12.28
C MET A 285 3.15 8.74 -13.37
N LEU A 286 4.47 8.68 -13.53
CA LEU A 286 5.16 7.67 -14.31
C LEU A 286 5.79 6.62 -13.39
N CYS A 287 5.36 5.37 -13.54
CA CYS A 287 5.91 4.23 -12.82
C CYS A 287 6.83 3.41 -13.73
N LEU A 288 8.15 3.56 -13.56
CA LEU A 288 9.14 2.84 -14.35
C LEU A 288 9.50 1.47 -13.74
N THR A 289 8.92 1.10 -12.59
CA THR A 289 9.25 -0.16 -11.90
C THR A 289 9.19 -1.43 -12.76
N PRO A 290 8.33 -1.56 -13.81
CA PRO A 290 8.36 -2.72 -14.69
C PRO A 290 9.70 -2.94 -15.40
N HIS A 291 10.51 -1.90 -15.57
CA HIS A 291 11.84 -1.96 -16.22
C HIS A 291 12.98 -2.28 -15.25
N PHE A 292 12.70 -2.36 -13.95
CA PHE A 292 13.69 -2.56 -12.90
C PHE A 292 13.43 -3.85 -12.10
N THR A 293 14.52 -4.45 -11.63
CA THR A 293 14.52 -5.42 -10.54
C THR A 293 15.20 -4.77 -9.35
N ASN A 294 14.42 -4.38 -8.34
CA ASN A 294 14.86 -3.52 -7.24
C ASN A 294 15.46 -2.19 -7.75
N ARG A 295 16.77 -2.00 -7.59
CA ARG A 295 17.54 -0.79 -7.98
C ARG A 295 18.41 -1.03 -9.22
N GLN A 296 18.13 -2.09 -9.99
CA GLN A 296 18.87 -2.44 -11.19
C GLN A 296 17.93 -2.53 -12.39
N ILE A 297 18.36 -1.97 -13.52
CA ILE A 297 17.60 -2.10 -14.77
C ILE A 297 17.63 -3.56 -15.24
N LYS A 298 16.52 -4.08 -15.74
CA LYS A 298 16.42 -5.48 -16.20
C LYS A 298 17.33 -5.78 -17.38
N SER A 299 17.52 -4.81 -18.27
CA SER A 299 18.44 -4.88 -19.41
C SER A 299 18.93 -3.48 -19.79
N GLY A 300 20.19 -3.35 -20.20
CA GLY A 300 20.76 -2.06 -20.63
C GLY A 300 20.03 -1.45 -21.83
N ASP A 301 19.48 -2.28 -22.72
CA ASP A 301 18.76 -1.83 -23.93
C ASP A 301 17.45 -1.10 -23.60
N LEU A 302 16.88 -1.36 -22.41
CA LEU A 302 15.65 -0.71 -21.96
C LEU A 302 15.84 0.80 -21.72
N TRP A 303 17.07 1.27 -21.53
CA TRP A 303 17.34 2.70 -21.36
C TRP A 303 16.91 3.52 -22.58
N ALA A 304 17.41 3.15 -23.76
CA ALA A 304 17.09 3.84 -25.00
C ALA A 304 15.75 3.36 -25.58
N GLY A 305 15.41 2.08 -25.39
CA GLY A 305 14.24 1.46 -26.00
C GLY A 305 12.90 1.75 -25.30
N ALA A 306 12.90 2.02 -23.99
CA ALA A 306 11.67 2.17 -23.21
C ALA A 306 11.71 3.33 -22.22
N ILE A 307 12.69 3.37 -21.31
CA ILE A 307 12.71 4.31 -20.18
C ILE A 307 12.78 5.77 -20.66
N LEU A 308 13.72 6.10 -21.54
CA LEU A 308 13.83 7.46 -22.06
C LEU A 308 12.58 7.90 -22.84
N PRO A 309 12.07 7.11 -23.81
CA PRO A 309 10.81 7.42 -24.48
C PRO A 309 9.62 7.64 -23.52
N GLU A 310 9.45 6.79 -22.50
CA GLU A 310 8.35 6.91 -21.54
C GLU A 310 8.44 8.19 -20.71
N VAL A 311 9.65 8.55 -20.24
CA VAL A 311 9.90 9.81 -19.52
C VAL A 311 9.59 11.02 -20.42
N GLN A 312 10.03 10.99 -21.67
CA GLN A 312 9.76 12.07 -22.63
C GLN A 312 8.27 12.22 -22.91
N THR A 313 7.57 11.12 -23.17
CA THR A 313 6.12 11.13 -23.40
C THR A 313 5.39 11.65 -22.17
N PHE A 314 5.76 11.23 -20.97
CA PHE A 314 5.15 11.72 -19.73
C PHE A 314 5.32 13.23 -19.56
N LEU A 315 6.55 13.74 -19.70
CA LEU A 315 6.84 15.17 -19.57
C LEU A 315 6.14 15.98 -20.66
N ASN A 316 6.18 15.55 -21.92
CA ASN A 316 5.51 16.23 -23.03
C ASN A 316 3.98 16.29 -22.86
N THR A 317 3.40 15.30 -22.18
CA THR A 317 1.96 15.23 -21.95
C THR A 317 1.51 16.16 -20.82
N HIS A 318 2.30 16.26 -19.74
CA HIS A 318 1.85 16.92 -18.51
C HIS A 318 2.51 18.29 -18.24
N VAL A 319 3.68 18.56 -18.84
CA VAL A 319 4.40 19.83 -18.68
C VAL A 319 4.05 20.77 -19.83
N LYS A 320 3.48 21.93 -19.49
CA LYS A 320 3.10 23.00 -20.40
C LYS A 320 3.90 24.26 -20.12
N SER A 321 4.05 25.11 -21.12
CA SER A 321 4.65 26.44 -20.98
C SER A 321 3.94 27.24 -19.87
N ASN A 322 4.69 27.91 -19.00
CA ASN A 322 4.21 28.72 -17.88
C ASN A 322 3.42 27.97 -16.79
N GLY A 323 3.41 26.63 -16.78
CA GLY A 323 2.87 25.88 -15.65
C GLY A 323 3.78 25.93 -14.43
N GLN A 324 3.20 25.91 -13.24
CA GLN A 324 3.91 25.62 -11.99
C GLN A 324 3.78 24.13 -11.70
N TYR A 325 4.90 23.48 -11.42
CA TYR A 325 4.96 22.04 -11.19
C TYR A 325 5.83 21.73 -9.97
N VAL A 326 5.41 20.75 -9.18
CA VAL A 326 6.26 20.10 -8.18
C VAL A 326 6.48 18.67 -8.66
N ILE A 327 7.75 18.30 -8.88
CA ILE A 327 8.07 16.94 -9.35
C ILE A 327 8.64 16.12 -8.19
N HIS A 328 7.89 15.10 -7.79
CA HIS A 328 8.30 14.09 -6.82
C HIS A 328 9.08 13.01 -7.55
N ILE A 329 10.33 12.80 -7.14
CA ILE A 329 11.22 11.85 -7.83
C ILE A 329 11.77 10.83 -6.84
N GLN A 330 11.39 9.58 -7.05
CA GLN A 330 11.92 8.42 -6.32
C GLN A 330 12.45 7.42 -7.34
N ALA A 331 13.56 7.81 -7.97
CA ALA A 331 14.16 7.07 -9.07
C ALA A 331 15.68 7.01 -8.95
N LEU A 332 16.30 6.05 -9.65
CA LEU A 332 17.75 5.94 -9.73
C LEU A 332 18.38 7.18 -10.37
N SER A 333 19.62 7.48 -10.01
CA SER A 333 20.37 8.65 -10.46
C SER A 333 20.40 8.82 -11.98
N GLY A 334 20.42 7.73 -12.74
CA GLY A 334 20.33 7.75 -14.21
C GLY A 334 19.02 8.35 -14.73
N VAL A 335 17.88 8.07 -14.07
CA VAL A 335 16.57 8.64 -14.41
C VAL A 335 16.52 10.11 -14.00
N VAL A 336 17.04 10.44 -12.82
CA VAL A 336 17.12 11.83 -12.32
C VAL A 336 17.94 12.70 -13.27
N GLY A 337 19.05 12.17 -13.79
CA GLY A 337 19.94 12.88 -14.72
C GLY A 337 19.33 13.22 -16.07
N LEU A 338 18.23 12.57 -16.48
CA LEU A 338 17.52 12.88 -17.73
C LEU A 338 16.67 14.15 -17.62
N LEU A 339 16.19 14.48 -16.41
CA LEU A 339 15.20 15.54 -16.21
C LEU A 339 15.73 16.94 -16.52
N PRO A 340 16.93 17.37 -16.06
CA PRO A 340 17.47 18.67 -16.41
C PRO A 340 17.64 18.84 -17.93
N GLY A 341 18.10 17.80 -18.63
CA GLY A 341 18.31 17.85 -20.08
C GLY A 341 17.02 17.97 -20.90
N GLN A 342 15.93 17.34 -20.46
CA GLN A 342 14.61 17.44 -21.12
C GLN A 342 13.88 18.74 -20.75
N VAL A 343 14.02 19.21 -19.50
CA VAL A 343 13.44 20.49 -19.05
C VAL A 343 14.15 21.69 -19.69
N ASP A 344 15.48 21.65 -19.84
CA ASP A 344 16.23 22.69 -20.54
C ASP A 344 15.97 22.70 -22.05
N ALA A 345 15.67 21.55 -22.66
CA ALA A 345 15.20 21.50 -24.04
C ALA A 345 13.88 22.28 -24.22
N HIS A 346 12.95 22.15 -23.28
CA HIS A 346 11.72 22.95 -23.28
C HIS A 346 11.96 24.45 -23.07
N ARG A 347 12.95 24.84 -22.25
CA ARG A 347 13.33 26.27 -22.08
C ARG A 347 13.92 26.88 -23.36
N ARG A 348 14.72 26.12 -24.11
CA ARG A 348 15.34 26.58 -25.37
C ARG A 348 14.33 26.78 -26.50
N ASP A 349 13.21 26.04 -26.48
CA ASP A 349 12.10 26.19 -27.42
C ASP A 349 11.12 27.34 -27.06
N GLY A 350 11.51 28.26 -26.17
CA GLY A 350 10.72 29.45 -25.81
C GLY A 350 9.60 29.20 -24.81
N ARG A 351 9.63 28.08 -24.08
CA ARG A 351 8.63 27.71 -23.05
C ARG A 351 9.22 27.92 -21.66
N SER A 352 9.06 29.10 -21.08
CA SER A 352 9.54 29.42 -19.73
C SER A 352 8.61 28.86 -18.64
N GLY A 353 9.17 28.26 -17.59
CA GLY A 353 8.47 27.86 -16.36
C GLY A 353 9.46 27.75 -15.20
N SER A 354 9.03 28.05 -13.97
CA SER A 354 9.83 27.81 -12.76
C SER A 354 9.62 26.38 -12.29
N LEU A 355 10.71 25.68 -12.01
CA LEU A 355 10.72 24.27 -11.65
C LEU A 355 11.46 24.12 -10.33
N ASP A 356 10.76 23.70 -9.28
CA ASP A 356 11.36 23.36 -7.99
C ASP A 356 11.44 21.84 -7.88
N LEU A 357 12.66 21.32 -7.75
CA LEU A 357 12.91 19.90 -7.51
C LEU A 357 12.86 19.65 -6.00
N ALA A 358 11.75 19.07 -5.53
CA ALA A 358 11.67 18.57 -4.16
C ALA A 358 12.39 17.22 -4.08
N GLN A 359 13.63 17.22 -3.59
CA GLN A 359 14.29 15.98 -3.15
C GLN A 359 13.89 15.71 -1.70
N SER A 360 13.07 14.69 -1.46
CA SER A 360 12.94 14.11 -0.12
C SER A 360 14.19 13.28 0.17
N SER A 361 15.17 13.89 0.83
CA SER A 361 16.32 13.18 1.39
C SER A 361 15.88 12.28 2.55
N PRO A 362 16.10 10.96 2.52
CA PRO A 362 16.18 10.22 3.75
C PRO A 362 17.59 10.47 4.32
N HIS A 363 17.66 11.24 5.39
CA HIS A 363 18.85 11.23 6.22
C HIS A 363 19.04 9.82 6.82
N LEU A 364 20.27 9.32 6.62
CA LEU A 364 21.03 8.34 7.41
C LEU A 364 20.93 6.85 7.06
N GLN A 365 22.06 6.42 6.46
CA GLN A 365 22.86 5.18 6.57
C GLN A 365 22.23 3.84 6.16
#